data_AF-Q2GQ49-F1
#
_entry.id   AF-Q2GQ49-F1
#
_cell.length_a   1.000
_cell.length_b   1.000
_cell.length_c   1.000
_cell.angle_alpha   90.00
_cell.angle_beta   90.00
_cell.angle_gamma   90.00
#
_symmetry.space_group_name_H-M   'P 1'
#
loop_
_entity.id
_entity.type
_entity.pdbx_description
1 polymer ?
#
loop_
_entity_poly.entity_id
_entity_poly.type
_entity_poly.pdbx_seq_one_letter_code
_entity_poly.pdbx_strand_id
1 'polypeptide(L)'
;MKVSAIVCTLMAAVAVTASAAPNVQARDTCGAGYGGDQRRTNSPCQSSNGDRHFCGCDRTGVVECRGGKWTEIRDCGSGTCHGGNDGGAVC
;
A
#
# COMPACT_ATOMS: atom_id res chain seq x y z
N MET A 1 24.44 -57.42 -20.64
CA MET A 1 24.51 -56.00 -20.23
C MET A 1 23.48 -55.21 -21.02
N LYS A 2 22.50 -54.60 -20.34
CA LYS A 2 21.73 -53.44 -20.81
C LYS A 2 20.94 -52.92 -19.60
N VAL A 3 21.55 -51.96 -18.92
CA VAL A 3 21.03 -51.30 -17.72
C VAL A 3 20.04 -50.25 -18.21
N SER A 4 18.75 -50.44 -17.90
CA SER A 4 17.69 -49.49 -18.24
C SER A 4 17.84 -48.24 -17.37
N ALA A 5 18.45 -47.21 -17.93
CA ALA A 5 18.55 -45.89 -17.34
C ALA A 5 17.42 -45.00 -17.85
N ILE A 6 16.36 -44.81 -17.05
CA ILE A 6 15.51 -43.62 -17.15
C ILE A 6 15.19 -43.20 -15.70
N VAL A 7 16.11 -42.43 -15.13
CA VAL A 7 15.94 -41.77 -13.84
C VAL A 7 15.02 -40.57 -14.06
N CYS A 8 13.85 -40.60 -13.42
CA CYS A 8 12.88 -39.52 -13.37
C CYS A 8 13.54 -38.24 -12.83
N THR A 9 13.74 -37.25 -13.69
CA THR A 9 14.04 -35.88 -13.28
C THR A 9 12.80 -35.26 -12.64
N LEU A 10 12.74 -35.34 -11.31
CA LEU A 10 11.81 -34.57 -10.48
C LEU A 10 12.09 -33.07 -10.66
N MET A 11 11.13 -32.36 -11.25
CA MET A 11 11.06 -30.91 -11.20
C MET A 11 10.79 -30.48 -9.75
N ALA A 12 11.82 -30.00 -9.07
CA ALA A 12 11.67 -29.29 -7.80
C ALA A 12 11.05 -27.91 -8.10
N ALA A 13 9.73 -27.81 -7.97
CA ALA A 13 9.06 -26.52 -7.92
C ALA A 13 9.47 -25.82 -6.61
N VAL A 14 10.38 -24.86 -6.71
CA VAL A 14 10.65 -23.89 -5.65
C VAL A 14 9.41 -23.01 -5.53
N ALA A 15 8.52 -23.37 -4.61
CA ALA A 15 7.48 -22.48 -4.15
C ALA A 15 8.17 -21.30 -3.46
N VAL A 16 8.23 -20.15 -4.13
CA VAL A 16 8.58 -18.88 -3.49
C VAL A 16 7.48 -18.62 -2.47
N THR A 17 7.78 -18.91 -1.21
CA THR A 17 6.96 -18.45 -0.10
C THR A 17 7.11 -16.94 -0.06
N ALA A 18 6.16 -16.22 -0.67
CA ALA A 18 5.89 -14.86 -0.28
C ALA A 18 5.47 -14.94 1.19
N SER A 19 6.44 -14.74 2.09
CA SER A 19 6.17 -14.53 3.50
C SER A 19 5.32 -13.27 3.58
N ALA A 20 4.01 -13.46 3.72
CA ALA A 20 3.14 -12.44 4.30
C ALA A 20 3.73 -12.16 5.68
N ALA A 21 4.63 -11.17 5.75
CA ALA A 21 5.16 -10.69 6.99
C ALA A 21 3.96 -10.37 7.88
N PRO A 22 3.93 -10.88 9.13
CA PRO A 22 2.85 -10.59 10.04
C PRO A 22 2.71 -9.07 10.13
N ASN A 23 1.54 -8.61 9.72
CA ASN A 23 1.13 -7.23 9.67
C ASN A 23 1.16 -6.67 11.09
N VAL A 24 2.35 -6.26 11.55
CA VAL A 24 2.48 -5.14 12.48
C VAL A 24 1.70 -4.05 11.76
N GLN A 25 0.51 -3.72 12.25
CA GLN A 25 -0.41 -2.81 11.59
C GLN A 25 0.32 -1.49 11.37
N ALA A 26 0.93 -1.34 10.20
CA ALA A 26 1.67 -0.16 9.85
C ALA A 26 0.65 0.95 9.87
N ARG A 27 0.79 1.83 10.86
CA ARG A 27 -0.16 2.89 11.14
C ARG A 27 -0.11 3.87 9.97
N ASP A 28 -1.02 3.69 9.03
CA ASP A 28 -1.13 4.44 7.78
C ASP A 28 -1.98 5.70 7.96
N THR A 29 -2.71 5.76 9.07
CA THR A 29 -3.46 6.93 9.53
C THR A 29 -2.57 7.93 10.27
N CYS A 30 -3.06 9.17 10.35
CA CYS A 30 -2.35 10.27 10.97
C CYS A 30 -2.29 10.19 12.51
N GLY A 31 -3.15 9.39 13.15
CA GLY A 31 -3.23 9.23 14.60
C GLY A 31 -4.58 9.68 15.15
N ALA A 32 -4.70 9.75 16.48
CA ALA A 32 -5.92 10.22 17.13
C ALA A 32 -6.19 11.70 16.80
N GLY A 33 -7.45 12.05 16.57
CA GLY A 33 -7.88 13.43 16.27
C GLY A 33 -7.86 13.83 14.79
N TYR A 34 -7.43 12.94 13.89
CA TYR A 34 -7.48 13.15 12.44
C TYR A 34 -8.73 12.54 11.81
N GLY A 35 -9.16 13.10 10.69
CA GLY A 35 -10.31 12.61 9.91
C GLY A 35 -10.02 11.28 9.22
N GLY A 36 -11.07 10.51 8.93
CA GLY A 36 -10.95 9.28 8.15
C GLY A 36 -10.53 9.53 6.69
N ASP A 37 -10.59 10.77 6.24
CA ASP A 37 -10.08 11.27 4.97
C ASP A 37 -8.56 11.52 4.97
N GLN A 38 -7.85 11.29 6.09
CA GLN A 38 -6.43 11.61 6.22
C GLN A 38 -5.52 10.38 6.31
N ARG A 39 -4.39 10.44 5.60
CA ARG A 39 -3.33 9.41 5.61
C ARG A 39 -1.97 10.06 5.76
N ARG A 40 -1.05 9.34 6.38
CA ARG A 40 0.30 9.83 6.63
C ARG A 40 1.16 9.63 5.38
N THR A 41 1.58 10.72 4.74
CA THR A 41 2.48 10.67 3.58
C THR A 41 3.73 9.83 3.90
N ASN A 42 4.18 9.02 2.94
CA ASN A 42 5.26 8.03 3.04
C ASN A 42 5.04 6.85 4.00
N SER A 43 3.88 6.77 4.67
CA SER A 43 3.53 5.59 5.46
C SER A 43 3.05 4.43 4.57
N PRO A 44 3.14 3.17 5.03
CA PRO A 44 2.68 2.03 4.26
C PRO A 44 1.18 2.10 3.96
N CYS A 45 0.73 1.52 2.85
CA CYS A 45 -0.68 1.45 2.49
C CYS A 45 -1.03 0.06 1.96
N GLN A 46 -2.28 -0.35 2.17
CA GLN A 46 -2.80 -1.60 1.61
C GLN A 46 -3.14 -1.41 0.13
N SER A 47 -2.81 -2.40 -0.70
CA SER A 47 -3.15 -2.40 -2.14
C SER A 47 -4.65 -2.31 -2.41
N SER A 48 -5.49 -2.74 -1.47
CA SER A 48 -6.95 -2.58 -1.52
C SER A 48 -7.43 -1.13 -1.49
N ASN A 49 -6.57 -0.17 -1.16
CA ASN A 49 -6.87 1.25 -1.32
C ASN A 49 -7.01 1.65 -2.79
N GLY A 50 -6.36 0.94 -3.72
CA GLY A 50 -6.44 1.20 -5.15
C GLY A 50 -6.04 2.64 -5.48
N ASP A 51 -6.86 3.29 -6.30
CA ASP A 51 -6.76 4.67 -6.76
C ASP A 51 -7.49 5.68 -5.86
N ARG A 52 -7.90 5.27 -4.64
CA ARG A 52 -8.53 6.20 -3.71
C ARG A 52 -7.55 7.29 -3.30
N HIS A 53 -8.07 8.52 -3.32
CA HIS A 53 -7.35 9.72 -2.92
C HIS A 53 -7.75 10.12 -1.51
N PHE A 54 -6.75 10.35 -0.66
CA PHE A 54 -6.88 10.84 0.70
C PHE A 54 -6.07 12.13 0.87
N CYS A 55 -6.31 12.87 1.95
CA CYS A 55 -5.51 14.03 2.29
C CYS A 55 -4.27 13.63 3.11
N GLY A 56 -3.18 14.39 2.95
CA GLY A 56 -2.10 14.41 3.92
C GLY A 56 -2.58 14.85 5.31
N CYS A 57 -1.83 14.49 6.35
CA CYS A 57 -2.18 14.85 7.73
C CYS A 57 -2.27 16.37 7.95
N ASP A 58 -1.43 17.13 7.25
CA ASP A 58 -1.40 18.59 7.26
C ASP A 58 -2.40 19.23 6.29
N ARG A 59 -3.17 18.42 5.54
CA ARG A 59 -4.12 18.83 4.50
C ARG A 59 -3.49 19.67 3.38
N THR A 60 -2.17 19.63 3.21
CA THR A 60 -1.48 20.40 2.16
C THR A 60 -1.35 19.65 0.86
N GLY A 61 -1.65 18.35 0.82
CA GLY A 61 -1.58 17.55 -0.41
C GLY A 61 -2.58 16.40 -0.44
N VAL A 62 -2.83 15.92 -1.65
CA VAL A 62 -3.59 14.69 -1.93
C VAL A 62 -2.62 13.53 -2.10
N VAL A 63 -2.89 12.42 -1.42
CA VAL A 63 -2.09 11.20 -1.45
C VAL A 63 -2.86 10.02 -2.03
N GLU A 64 -2.13 9.14 -2.74
CA GLU A 64 -2.61 7.90 -3.34
C GLU A 64 -1.70 6.74 -2.93
N CYS A 65 -2.25 5.53 -2.82
CA CYS A 65 -1.47 4.35 -2.48
C CYS A 65 -0.67 3.85 -3.70
N ARG A 66 0.63 4.14 -3.75
CA ARG A 66 1.53 3.73 -4.84
C ARG A 66 2.68 2.89 -4.31
N GLY A 67 2.88 1.71 -4.90
CA GLY A 67 3.98 0.81 -4.50
C GLY A 67 3.96 0.44 -3.02
N GLY A 68 2.77 0.35 -2.41
CA GLY A 68 2.60 0.05 -0.98
C GLY A 68 2.88 1.21 -0.03
N LYS A 69 2.97 2.46 -0.52
CA LYS A 69 3.07 3.67 0.31
C LYS A 69 2.11 4.78 -0.12
N TRP A 70 1.63 5.56 0.85
CA TRP A 70 0.92 6.81 0.59
C TRP A 70 1.87 7.82 -0.03
N THR A 71 1.68 8.08 -1.31
CA THR A 71 2.53 8.97 -2.12
C THR A 71 1.72 10.20 -2.47
N GLU A 72 2.30 11.38 -2.26
CA GLU A 72 1.67 12.63 -2.68
C GLU A 72 1.61 12.70 -4.21
N ILE A 73 0.40 12.95 -4.72
CA ILE A 73 0.13 13.05 -6.16
C ILE A 73 -0.24 14.48 -6.59
N ARG A 74 -0.55 15.34 -5.62
CA ARG A 74 -0.92 16.74 -5.82
C ARG A 74 -0.63 17.54 -4.56
N ASP A 75 0.09 18.65 -4.74
CA ASP A 75 0.28 19.68 -3.73
C ASP A 75 -0.87 20.71 -3.83
N CYS A 76 -1.57 20.94 -2.73
CA CYS A 76 -2.63 21.95 -2.57
C CYS A 76 -2.07 23.32 -2.15
N GLY A 77 -0.79 23.40 -1.76
CA GLY A 77 -0.08 24.61 -1.34
C GLY A 77 -0.48 25.15 0.04
N SER A 78 -1.68 24.84 0.52
CA SER A 78 -2.20 25.23 1.82
C SER A 78 -3.07 24.12 2.40
N GLY A 79 -3.41 24.20 3.69
CA GLY A 79 -4.20 23.19 4.42
C GLY A 79 -5.67 23.09 4.02
N THR A 80 -5.97 23.06 2.72
CA THR A 80 -7.32 23.08 2.13
C THR A 80 -7.81 21.71 1.69
N CYS A 81 -6.95 20.68 1.70
CA CYS A 81 -7.36 19.35 1.28
C CYS A 81 -8.50 18.82 2.15
N HIS A 82 -9.54 18.31 1.50
CA HIS A 82 -10.68 17.68 2.15
C HIS A 82 -11.21 16.50 1.34
N GLY A 83 -11.78 15.50 2.01
CA GLY A 83 -12.38 14.32 1.38
C GLY A 83 -13.33 13.59 2.33
N GLY A 84 -13.72 12.37 1.94
CA GLY A 84 -14.52 11.47 2.76
C GLY A 84 -13.71 10.30 3.32
N ASN A 85 -14.34 9.51 4.20
CA ASN A 85 -13.72 8.31 4.78
C ASN A 85 -13.42 7.23 3.72
N ASP A 86 -14.14 7.27 2.60
CA ASP A 86 -13.97 6.36 1.47
C ASP A 86 -13.06 6.94 0.36
N GLY A 87 -12.38 8.05 0.65
CA GLY A 87 -11.49 8.76 -0.27
C GLY A 87 -12.16 9.97 -0.93
N GLY A 88 -11.76 10.27 -2.17
CA GLY A 88 -12.27 11.43 -2.93
C GLY A 88 -11.65 12.75 -2.50
N ALA A 89 -10.42 12.73 -1.97
CA ALA A 89 -9.74 13.94 -1.54
C ALA A 89 -9.45 14.91 -2.69
N VAL A 90 -9.74 16.18 -2.45
CA VAL A 90 -9.48 17.31 -3.35
C VAL A 90 -8.90 18.48 -2.59
N CYS A 91 -8.21 19.36 -3.31
CA CYS A 91 -7.98 20.74 -2.89
C CYS A 91 -9.24 21.54 -3.28
#